data_AF-A0A6P0UB43-F1
#
_entry.id   AF-A0A6P0UB43-F1
#
_cell.length_a   1.000
_cell.length_b   1.000
_cell.length_c   1.000
_cell.angle_alpha   90.00
_cell.angle_beta   90.00
_cell.angle_gamma   90.00
#
_symmetry.space_group_name_H-M   'P 1'
#
loop_
_entity.id
_entity.type
_entity.pdbx_description
1 polymer ?
#
loop_
_entity_poly.entity_id
_entity_poly.type
_entity_poly.pdbx_seq_one_letter_code
_entity_poly.pdbx_strand_id
1 'polypeptide(L)'
;MSILEKLEKETILDRSELDWLEENKLTETFSIAEKQKQNKENEENEVKRLENEFLYLKEKYKVPKNVEYSFLHELLFKLDTENKLTNSEIQLLKYYNLNETLAIANQIQEFAKLKIKYHATKYQDFFPDTPLFPILKKIYSANLLTTKAIY
;
A
#
# COMPACT_ATOMS: atom_id res chain seq x y z
N MET A 1 -36.65 -3.51 -17.19
CA MET A 1 -35.44 -4.07 -17.84
C MET A 1 -35.66 -5.57 -17.88
N SER A 2 -35.54 -6.20 -19.03
CA SER A 2 -35.66 -7.66 -19.14
C SER A 2 -34.44 -8.37 -18.54
N ILE A 3 -34.55 -9.66 -18.24
CA ILE A 3 -33.41 -10.47 -17.76
C ILE A 3 -32.25 -10.40 -18.76
N LEU A 4 -32.53 -10.43 -20.07
CA LEU A 4 -31.51 -10.31 -21.11
C LEU A 4 -30.81 -8.95 -21.10
N GLU A 5 -31.58 -7.86 -21.03
CA GLU A 5 -31.02 -6.49 -20.95
C GLU A 5 -30.18 -6.29 -19.68
N LYS A 6 -30.53 -6.97 -18.59
CA LYS A 6 -29.78 -6.95 -17.34
C LYS A 6 -28.45 -7.68 -17.45
N LEU A 7 -28.42 -8.86 -18.09
CA LEU A 7 -27.21 -9.64 -18.31
C LEU A 7 -26.24 -8.97 -19.29
N GLU A 8 -26.76 -8.34 -20.34
CA GLU A 8 -25.95 -7.55 -21.30
C GLU A 8 -25.26 -6.35 -20.63
N LYS A 9 -25.89 -5.78 -19.59
CA LYS A 9 -25.34 -4.68 -18.79
C LYS A 9 -24.59 -5.16 -17.53
N GLU A 10 -24.35 -6.47 -17.43
CA GLU A 10 -23.72 -7.13 -16.28
C GLU A 10 -24.37 -6.81 -14.93
N THR A 11 -25.65 -6.44 -14.92
CA THR A 11 -26.38 -6.12 -13.68
C THR A 11 -26.73 -7.39 -12.91
N ILE A 12 -26.70 -7.31 -11.58
CA ILE A 12 -26.99 -8.46 -10.73
C ILE A 12 -28.49 -8.75 -10.81
N LEU A 13 -28.83 -9.97 -11.19
CA LEU A 13 -30.20 -10.47 -11.13
C LEU A 13 -30.63 -10.67 -9.68
N ASP A 14 -31.88 -10.34 -9.38
CA ASP A 14 -32.44 -10.61 -8.06
C ASP A 14 -32.78 -12.11 -7.89
N ARG A 15 -33.16 -12.49 -6.66
CA ARG A 15 -33.44 -13.88 -6.33
C ARG A 15 -34.59 -14.44 -7.16
N SER A 16 -35.65 -13.67 -7.37
CA SER A 16 -36.82 -14.12 -8.14
C SER A 16 -36.50 -14.31 -9.62
N GLU A 17 -35.58 -13.51 -10.17
CA GLU A 17 -35.07 -13.68 -11.54
C GLU A 17 -34.19 -14.92 -11.69
N LEU A 18 -33.37 -15.23 -10.69
CA LEU A 18 -32.57 -16.46 -10.64
C LEU A 18 -33.45 -17.71 -10.49
N ASP A 19 -34.42 -17.66 -9.58
CA ASP A 19 -35.40 -18.74 -9.37
C ASP A 19 -36.20 -19.00 -10.67
N TRP A 20 -36.59 -17.95 -11.39
CA TRP A 20 -37.26 -18.09 -12.69
C TRP A 20 -36.38 -18.76 -13.75
N LEU A 21 -35.08 -18.43 -13.82
CA LEU A 21 -34.15 -19.09 -14.73
C LEU A 21 -33.99 -20.59 -14.43
N GLU A 22 -33.96 -20.94 -13.14
CA GLU A 22 -33.90 -22.33 -12.68
C GLU A 22 -35.17 -23.11 -13.02
N GLU A 23 -36.35 -22.53 -12.74
CA GLU A 23 -37.66 -23.12 -13.05
C GLU A 23 -37.85 -23.36 -14.56
N ASN A 24 -37.30 -22.48 -15.40
CA ASN A 24 -37.35 -22.59 -16.86
C ASN A 24 -36.21 -23.40 -17.47
N LYS A 25 -35.36 -24.06 -16.65
CA LYS A 25 -34.23 -24.88 -17.09
C LYS A 25 -33.20 -24.14 -17.96
N LEU A 26 -33.07 -22.82 -17.77
CA LEU A 26 -32.11 -21.97 -18.48
C LEU A 26 -30.74 -22.02 -17.79
N THR A 27 -30.16 -23.21 -17.73
CA THR A 27 -28.97 -23.51 -16.92
C THR A 27 -27.74 -22.70 -17.36
N GLU A 28 -27.52 -22.52 -18.66
CA GLU A 28 -26.41 -21.70 -19.18
C GLU A 28 -26.55 -20.23 -18.76
N THR A 29 -27.75 -19.68 -18.89
CA THR A 29 -28.05 -18.30 -18.49
C THR A 29 -27.92 -18.11 -16.98
N PHE A 30 -28.34 -19.11 -16.19
CA PHE A 30 -28.14 -19.13 -14.75
C PHE A 30 -26.66 -19.09 -14.37
N SER A 31 -25.81 -19.93 -14.99
CA SER A 31 -24.37 -19.94 -14.74
C SER A 31 -23.69 -18.62 -15.10
N ILE A 32 -24.13 -17.95 -16.18
CA ILE A 32 -23.62 -16.62 -16.55
C ILE A 32 -23.97 -15.59 -15.47
N ALA A 33 -25.22 -15.58 -15.01
CA ALA A 33 -25.68 -14.65 -13.97
C ALA A 33 -24.94 -14.85 -12.64
N GLU A 34 -24.75 -16.12 -12.23
CA GLU A 34 -24.00 -16.46 -11.03
C GLU A 34 -22.55 -16.01 -11.11
N LYS A 35 -21.89 -16.23 -12.25
CA LYS A 35 -20.51 -15.78 -12.49
C LYS A 35 -20.38 -14.25 -12.46
N GLN A 36 -21.33 -13.52 -13.03
CA GLN A 36 -21.35 -12.05 -12.98
C GLN A 36 -21.48 -11.54 -11.53
N LYS A 37 -22.35 -12.16 -10.74
CA LYS A 37 -22.48 -11.84 -9.32
C LYS A 37 -21.18 -12.09 -8.56
N GLN A 38 -20.56 -13.25 -8.76
CA GLN A 38 -19.27 -13.58 -8.12
C GLN A 38 -18.16 -12.61 -8.55
N ASN A 39 -18.09 -12.23 -9.83
CA ASN A 39 -17.11 -11.26 -10.31
C ASN A 39 -17.28 -9.90 -9.61
N LYS A 40 -18.51 -9.41 -9.49
CA LYS A 40 -18.79 -8.16 -8.77
C LYS A 40 -18.44 -8.23 -7.29
N GLU A 41 -18.79 -9.33 -6.62
CA GLU A 41 -18.40 -9.56 -5.23
C GLU A 41 -16.88 -9.59 -5.07
N ASN A 42 -16.16 -10.23 -6.00
CA ASN A 42 -14.70 -10.24 -6.02
C ASN A 42 -14.12 -8.84 -6.24
N GLU A 43 -14.63 -8.07 -7.20
CA GLU A 43 -14.22 -6.68 -7.43
C GLU A 43 -14.42 -5.81 -6.18
N GLU A 44 -15.58 -5.90 -5.53
CA GLU A 44 -15.87 -5.19 -4.29
C GLU A 44 -14.93 -5.61 -3.15
N ASN A 45 -14.60 -6.90 -3.04
CA ASN A 45 -13.67 -7.41 -2.05
C ASN A 45 -12.24 -6.93 -2.31
N GLU A 46 -11.81 -6.86 -3.57
CA GLU A 46 -10.51 -6.31 -3.95
C GLU A 46 -10.41 -4.82 -3.65
N VAL A 47 -11.47 -4.04 -3.93
CA VAL A 47 -11.54 -2.61 -3.58
C VAL A 47 -11.40 -2.44 -2.07
N LYS A 48 -12.18 -3.18 -1.27
CA LYS A 48 -12.08 -3.15 0.20
C LYS A 48 -10.68 -3.54 0.68
N ARG A 49 -10.03 -4.51 0.04
CA ARG A 49 -8.66 -4.92 0.39
C ARG A 49 -7.68 -3.77 0.17
N LEU A 50 -7.75 -3.09 -0.97
CA LEU A 50 -6.89 -1.94 -1.29
C LEU A 50 -7.15 -0.75 -0.37
N GLU A 51 -8.40 -0.48 -0.02
CA GLU A 51 -8.76 0.57 0.95
C GLU A 51 -8.14 0.28 2.33
N ASN A 52 -8.25 -0.96 2.81
CA ASN A 52 -7.65 -1.38 4.07
C ASN A 52 -6.11 -1.30 4.04
N GLU A 53 -5.49 -1.70 2.92
CA GLU A 53 -4.05 -1.57 2.72
C GLU A 53 -3.62 -0.10 2.76
N PHE A 54 -4.35 0.79 2.07
CA PHE A 54 -4.05 2.21 2.10
C PHE A 54 -4.21 2.83 3.49
N LEU A 55 -5.24 2.44 4.24
CA LEU A 55 -5.43 2.87 5.62
C LEU A 55 -4.26 2.43 6.52
N TYR A 56 -3.84 1.18 6.38
CA TYR A 56 -2.67 0.64 7.09
C TYR A 56 -1.39 1.42 6.75
N LEU A 57 -1.14 1.69 5.47
CA LEU A 57 0.02 2.47 5.03
C LEU A 57 -0.04 3.91 5.57
N LYS A 58 -1.20 4.56 5.54
CA LYS A 58 -1.38 5.91 6.11
C LYS A 58 -1.02 5.92 7.60
N GLU A 59 -1.45 4.92 8.36
CA GLU A 59 -1.12 4.81 9.77
C GLU A 59 0.38 4.55 10.00
N LYS A 60 0.95 3.56 9.31
CA LYS A 60 2.37 3.19 9.39
C LYS A 60 3.30 4.36 9.09
N TYR A 61 2.97 5.15 8.07
CA TYR A 61 3.76 6.30 7.63
C TYR A 61 3.28 7.64 8.17
N LYS A 62 2.42 7.62 9.19
CA LYS A 62 1.93 8.80 9.93
C LYS A 62 1.38 9.90 9.01
N VAL A 63 0.65 9.49 7.98
CA VAL A 63 -0.06 10.42 7.11
C VAL A 63 -1.26 10.99 7.86
N PRO A 64 -1.44 12.33 7.88
CA PRO A 64 -2.60 12.94 8.53
C PRO A 64 -3.92 12.41 7.95
N LYS A 65 -4.91 12.17 8.82
CA LYS A 65 -6.18 11.53 8.44
C LYS A 65 -6.92 12.27 7.33
N ASN A 66 -6.84 13.61 7.33
CA ASN A 66 -7.48 14.51 6.37
C ASN A 66 -6.87 14.53 4.96
N VAL A 67 -5.83 13.74 4.73
CA VAL A 67 -5.12 13.71 3.45
C VAL A 67 -5.60 12.54 2.60
N GLU A 68 -6.18 12.84 1.44
CA GLU A 68 -6.74 11.84 0.52
C GLU A 68 -6.23 12.02 -0.91
N TYR A 69 -4.92 12.18 -1.06
CA TYR A 69 -4.34 12.26 -2.39
C TYR A 69 -4.14 10.87 -2.99
N SER A 70 -4.64 10.68 -4.22
CA SER A 70 -4.50 9.42 -4.96
C SER A 70 -3.05 8.98 -5.15
N PHE A 71 -2.12 9.94 -5.34
CA PHE A 71 -0.69 9.64 -5.48
C PHE A 71 -0.07 9.03 -4.22
N LEU A 72 -0.68 9.20 -3.03
CA LEU A 72 -0.09 8.69 -1.80
C LEU A 72 -0.13 7.18 -1.71
N HIS A 73 -1.15 6.54 -2.29
CA HIS A 73 -1.21 5.08 -2.27
C HIS A 73 0.04 4.48 -2.94
N GLU A 74 0.33 4.92 -4.17
CA GLU A 74 1.50 4.45 -4.93
C GLU A 74 2.82 4.81 -4.23
N LEU A 75 2.93 6.03 -3.68
CA LEU A 75 4.13 6.48 -2.99
C LEU A 75 4.40 5.68 -1.71
N LEU A 76 3.38 5.45 -0.88
CA LEU A 76 3.52 4.70 0.37
C LEU A 76 3.77 3.21 0.08
N PHE A 77 3.09 2.63 -0.91
CA PHE A 77 3.32 1.26 -1.35
C PHE A 77 4.77 1.05 -1.83
N LYS A 78 5.27 2.00 -2.63
CA LYS A 78 6.67 2.00 -3.07
C LYS A 78 7.64 2.13 -1.90
N LEU A 79 7.34 2.97 -0.92
CA LEU A 79 8.17 3.09 0.27
C LEU A 79 8.21 1.77 1.07
N ASP A 80 7.10 1.02 1.10
CA ASP A 80 7.00 -0.27 1.81
C ASP A 80 7.71 -1.43 1.11
N THR A 81 7.80 -1.37 -0.22
CA THR A 81 8.36 -2.44 -1.05
C THR A 81 9.80 -2.18 -1.46
N GLU A 82 10.11 -0.95 -1.89
CA GLU A 82 11.43 -0.58 -2.43
C GLU A 82 12.32 0.13 -1.39
N ASN A 83 11.76 0.55 -0.25
CA ASN A 83 12.49 1.28 0.81
C ASN A 83 13.18 2.55 0.32
N LYS A 84 12.69 3.14 -0.77
CA LYS A 84 13.30 4.29 -1.42
C LYS A 84 12.27 5.15 -2.13
N LEU A 85 12.48 6.46 -2.04
CA LEU A 85 11.76 7.47 -2.80
C LEU A 85 12.75 8.21 -3.71
N THR A 86 12.26 8.62 -4.86
CA THR A 86 12.93 9.52 -5.79
C THR A 86 12.93 10.95 -5.26
N ASN A 87 13.80 11.80 -5.81
CA ASN A 87 13.83 13.21 -5.43
C ASN A 87 12.49 13.90 -5.70
N SER A 88 11.80 13.57 -6.79
CA SER A 88 10.50 14.14 -7.13
C SER A 88 9.43 13.77 -6.10
N GLU A 89 9.39 12.50 -5.69
CA GLU A 89 8.47 12.02 -4.64
C GLU A 89 8.75 12.69 -3.28
N ILE A 90 10.02 12.88 -2.93
CA ILE A 90 10.42 13.64 -1.73
C ILE A 90 9.94 15.10 -1.80
N GLN A 91 10.04 15.73 -2.98
CA GLN A 91 9.55 17.11 -3.16
C GLN A 91 8.02 17.18 -3.07
N LEU A 92 7.30 16.16 -3.55
CA LEU A 92 5.84 16.07 -3.37
C LEU A 92 5.49 15.98 -1.88
N LEU A 93 6.13 15.09 -1.11
CA LEU A 93 5.88 15.00 0.34
C LEU A 93 6.10 16.34 1.05
N LYS A 94 7.12 17.11 0.65
CA LYS A 94 7.36 18.46 1.16
C LYS A 94 6.27 19.45 0.75
N TYR A 95 5.87 19.44 -0.52
CA TYR A 95 4.82 20.31 -1.05
C TYR A 95 3.50 20.14 -0.29
N TYR A 96 3.15 18.90 0.04
CA TYR A 96 1.96 18.56 0.82
C TYR A 96 2.14 18.61 2.34
N ASN A 97 3.27 19.13 2.83
CA ASN A 97 3.60 19.26 4.27
C ASN A 97 3.53 17.93 5.06
N LEU A 98 3.82 16.81 4.42
CA LEU A 98 3.84 15.48 5.03
C LEU A 98 5.16 15.23 5.75
N ASN A 99 5.47 16.10 6.72
CA ASN A 99 6.78 16.16 7.37
C ASN A 99 7.11 14.88 8.15
N GLU A 100 6.13 14.24 8.79
CA GLU A 100 6.33 12.99 9.53
C GLU A 100 6.63 11.83 8.58
N THR A 101 5.82 11.68 7.52
CA THR A 101 6.05 10.70 6.46
C THR A 101 7.43 10.88 5.82
N LEU A 102 7.81 12.13 5.55
CA LEU A 102 9.13 12.47 5.02
C LEU A 102 10.25 12.10 5.99
N ALA A 103 10.08 12.34 7.30
CA ALA A 103 11.07 11.96 8.31
C ALA A 103 11.27 10.44 8.35
N ILE A 104 10.19 9.66 8.30
CA ILE A 104 10.25 8.19 8.24
C ILE A 104 10.97 7.73 6.96
N ALA A 105 10.60 8.27 5.80
CA ALA A 105 11.25 7.92 4.53
C ALA A 105 12.75 8.22 4.54
N ASN A 106 13.16 9.35 5.12
CA ASN A 106 14.58 9.69 5.28
C ASN A 106 15.31 8.73 6.24
N GLN A 107 14.67 8.32 7.34
CA GLN A 107 15.23 7.36 8.28
C GLN A 107 15.41 5.97 7.65
N ILE A 108 14.46 5.51 6.84
CA ILE A 108 14.58 4.24 6.10
C ILE A 108 15.79 4.30 5.16
N GLN A 109 15.96 5.40 4.41
CA GLN A 109 17.12 5.59 3.54
C GLN A 109 18.45 5.67 4.32
N GLU A 110 18.46 6.36 5.46
CA GLU A 110 19.62 6.42 6.37
C GLU A 110 19.98 5.01 6.86
N PHE A 111 18.98 4.23 7.28
CA PHE A 111 19.18 2.88 7.79
C PHE A 111 19.75 1.95 6.72
N ALA A 112 19.22 2.00 5.49
CA ALA A 112 19.76 1.23 4.36
C ALA A 112 21.24 1.55 4.10
N LYS A 113 21.63 2.83 4.13
CA LYS A 113 23.04 3.25 3.97
C LYS A 113 23.90 2.74 5.12
N LEU A 114 23.42 2.80 6.36
CA LEU A 114 24.13 2.31 7.54
C LEU A 114 24.32 0.79 7.49
N LYS A 115 23.31 0.02 7.06
CA LYS A 115 23.40 -1.44 6.90
C LYS A 115 24.48 -1.82 5.89
N ILE A 116 24.59 -1.09 4.78
CA ILE A 116 25.68 -1.29 3.80
C ILE A 116 27.02 -0.95 4.45
N LYS A 117 27.14 0.22 5.08
CA LYS A 117 28.39 0.70 5.70
C LYS A 117 28.95 -0.25 6.78
N TYR A 118 28.07 -0.86 7.56
CA TYR A 118 28.43 -1.75 8.67
C TYR A 118 28.19 -3.24 8.36
N HIS A 119 28.02 -3.60 7.08
CA HIS A 119 27.83 -4.98 6.62
C HIS A 119 26.66 -5.73 7.28
N ALA A 120 25.63 -5.01 7.73
CA ALA A 120 24.41 -5.56 8.32
C ALA A 120 23.30 -5.80 7.26
N THR A 121 23.69 -6.12 6.02
CA THR A 121 22.76 -6.29 4.88
C THR A 121 21.88 -7.54 4.98
N LYS A 122 22.25 -8.52 5.82
CA LYS A 122 21.45 -9.73 6.08
C LYS A 122 20.24 -9.48 6.98
N TYR A 123 20.21 -8.37 7.72
CA TYR A 123 19.06 -8.00 8.53
C TYR A 123 17.91 -7.61 7.61
N GLN A 124 16.72 -8.19 7.76
CA GLN A 124 15.64 -8.03 6.77
C GLN A 124 14.86 -6.74 6.96
N ASP A 125 14.62 -6.31 8.21
CA ASP A 125 13.82 -5.12 8.43
C ASP A 125 14.52 -3.86 7.91
N PHE A 126 13.67 -2.95 7.44
CA PHE A 126 14.05 -1.65 6.90
C PHE A 126 13.47 -0.50 7.71
N PHE A 127 12.52 -0.78 8.61
CA PHE A 127 11.86 0.24 9.40
C PHE A 127 12.74 0.67 10.59
N PRO A 128 12.79 1.98 10.89
CA PRO A 128 13.72 2.54 11.88
C PRO A 128 13.31 2.30 13.35
N ASP A 129 12.18 1.64 13.59
CA ASP A 129 11.71 1.25 14.93
C ASP A 129 12.50 0.06 15.51
N THR A 130 13.20 -0.68 14.66
CA THR A 130 14.00 -1.82 15.08
C THR A 130 15.22 -1.41 15.90
N PRO A 131 15.68 -2.23 16.86
CA PRO A 131 16.84 -1.91 17.69
C PRO A 131 18.15 -1.68 16.90
N LEU A 132 18.26 -2.25 15.70
CA LEU A 132 19.49 -2.14 14.90
C LEU A 132 19.74 -0.72 14.40
N PHE A 133 18.69 0.01 13.99
CA PHE A 133 18.86 1.38 13.48
C PHE A 133 19.54 2.33 14.48
N PRO A 134 19.07 2.49 15.74
CA PRO A 134 19.73 3.35 16.71
C PRO A 134 21.14 2.87 17.08
N ILE A 135 21.41 1.57 17.07
CA ILE A 135 22.76 1.01 17.29
C ILE A 135 23.71 1.49 16.18
N LEU A 136 23.34 1.29 14.91
CA LEU A 136 24.19 1.71 13.79
C LEU A 136 24.37 3.23 13.75
N LYS A 137 23.33 3.99 14.09
CA LYS A 137 23.39 5.46 14.17
C LYS A 137 24.38 5.91 15.26
N LYS A 138 24.35 5.29 16.45
CA LYS A 138 25.30 5.58 17.54
C LYS A 138 26.75 5.30 17.12
N ILE A 139 26.99 4.17 16.46
CA ILE A 139 28.32 3.81 15.94
C ILE A 139 28.79 4.84 14.90
N TYR A 140 27.90 5.27 14.00
CA TYR A 140 28.20 6.30 13.00
C TYR A 140 28.56 7.64 13.63
N SER A 141 27.77 8.12 14.59
CA SER A 141 28.04 9.36 15.31
C SER A 141 29.36 9.32 16.10
N ALA A 142 29.67 8.20 16.77
CA ALA A 142 30.93 8.05 17.50
C ALA A 142 32.15 8.13 16.56
N ASN A 143 32.08 7.47 15.40
CA ASN A 143 33.16 7.48 14.40
C ASN A 143 33.40 8.87 13.78
N LEU A 144 32.34 9.68 13.63
CA LEU A 144 32.43 11.06 13.15
C LEU A 144 33.15 11.98 14.14
N LEU A 145 32.95 11.76 15.45
CA LEU A 145 33.59 12.56 16.50
C LEU A 145 35.09 12.25 16.59
N THR A 146 35.49 10.99 16.44
CA THR A 146 36.90 10.61 16.43
C THR A 146 37.65 11.10 15.19
N THR A 147 37.00 11.20 14.02
CA THR A 147 37.65 11.76 12.82
C THR A 147 37.80 13.29 12.86
N LYS A 148 36.91 14.00 13.56
CA LYS A 148 37.02 15.46 13.74
C LYS A 148 38.02 15.89 14.81
N ALA A 149 38.41 14.99 15.72
CA ALA A 149 39.37 15.30 16.80
C ALA A 149 40.85 15.11 16.41
N ILE A 150 41.14 14.78 15.14
CA ILE A 150 42.51 14.51 14.62
C ILE A 150 43.04 15.68 13.75
N TYR A 151 42.31 16.80 13.68
CA TYR A 151 42.77 18.06 13.06
C TYR A 151 42.75 19.19 14.09
#